data_AF-A0A368DWP1-F1
#
_entry.id   AF-A0A368DWP1-F1
#
_cell.length_a   1.000
_cell.length_b   1.000
_cell.length_c   1.000
_cell.angle_alpha   90.00
_cell.angle_beta   90.00
_cell.angle_gamma   90.00
#
_symmetry.space_group_name_H-M   'P 1'
#
loop_
_entity.id
_entity.type
_entity.pdbx_description
1 polymer ?
#
loop_
_entity_poly.entity_id
_entity_poly.type
_entity_poly.pdbx_seq_one_letter_code
_entity_poly.pdbx_strand_id
1 'polypeptide(L)'
;MEYPLMRKATAVWLLDNTTLTFRQIATFCGLHELEVSGIADGEVAGGIRGIDPIINSQLTADEIKRCEANEELDLQLYKNPAAVGEKKSRGPKYTPLSKRQDKPAAIAWLVKFHPEITDGQISRLIGTTKNTIKAIRERTHWNINSLTPTDPVILGLCKQVELQAVLDKMPKKESSELLGNSGSETDIGVMEPSQSLFSENTNQEN
;
A
#
# COMPACT_ATOMS: atom_id res chain seq x y z
N MET A 1 -4.52 22.51 -6.57
CA MET A 1 -3.83 23.38 -5.60
C MET A 1 -3.42 22.54 -4.42
N GLU A 2 -2.13 22.58 -4.08
CA GLU A 2 -1.60 21.95 -2.88
C GLU A 2 -1.64 22.99 -1.77
N TYR A 3 -1.96 22.57 -0.55
CA TYR A 3 -2.17 23.47 0.58
C TYR A 3 -1.22 23.10 1.72
N PRO A 4 -0.88 24.05 2.61
CA PRO A 4 -0.06 23.75 3.77
C PRO A 4 -0.71 22.69 4.68
N LEU A 5 0.11 21.86 5.32
CA LEU A 5 -0.34 20.73 6.15
C LEU A 5 -1.24 21.17 7.31
N MET A 6 -1.02 22.36 7.87
CA MET A 6 -1.76 22.91 9.02
C MET A 6 -2.37 24.27 8.71
N ARG A 7 -3.22 24.33 7.67
CA ARG A 7 -3.84 25.54 7.11
C ARG A 7 -4.23 26.62 8.12
N LYS A 8 -5.03 26.29 9.15
CA LYS A 8 -5.48 27.26 10.16
C LYS A 8 -4.34 27.77 11.04
N ALA A 9 -3.44 26.89 11.49
CA ALA A 9 -2.29 27.27 12.31
C ALA A 9 -1.26 28.08 11.51
N THR A 10 -1.09 27.77 10.23
CA THR A 10 -0.25 28.56 9.31
C THR A 10 -0.87 29.92 9.03
N ALA A 11 -2.19 30.02 8.87
CA ALA A 11 -2.90 31.29 8.72
C ALA A 11 -2.74 32.19 9.95
N VAL A 12 -2.89 31.66 11.17
CA VAL A 12 -2.64 32.39 12.44
C VAL A 12 -1.21 32.95 12.46
N TRP A 13 -0.21 32.12 12.13
CA TRP A 13 1.18 32.56 12.14
C TRP A 13 1.45 33.64 11.10
N LEU A 14 0.96 33.47 9.86
CA LEU A 14 1.14 34.46 8.79
C LEU A 14 0.50 35.78 9.16
N LEU A 15 -0.70 35.76 9.75
CA LEU A 15 -1.40 36.96 10.18
C LEU A 15 -0.61 37.73 11.27
N ASP A 16 -0.03 37.00 12.23
CA ASP A 16 0.69 37.62 13.36
C ASP A 16 2.10 38.11 12.99
N ASN A 17 2.73 37.52 11.96
CA ASN A 17 4.16 37.72 11.67
C ASN A 17 4.46 38.35 10.30
N THR A 18 3.45 38.61 9.47
CA THR A 18 3.63 39.17 8.12
C THR A 18 2.61 40.28 7.84
N THR A 19 2.88 41.12 6.83
CA THR A 19 1.94 42.17 6.39
C THR A 19 1.10 41.76 5.18
N LEU A 20 0.87 40.46 5.00
CA LEU A 20 0.11 39.91 3.87
C LEU A 20 -1.38 40.24 3.98
N THR A 21 -2.04 40.39 2.82
CA THR A 21 -3.49 40.62 2.77
C THR A 21 -4.29 39.36 3.12
N PHE A 22 -5.52 39.53 3.61
CA PHE A 22 -6.40 38.39 3.91
C PHE A 22 -6.66 37.51 2.70
N ARG A 23 -6.76 38.10 1.49
CA ARG A 23 -6.85 37.38 0.22
C ARG A 23 -5.64 36.48 -0.01
N GLN A 24 -4.42 36.99 0.15
CA GLN A 24 -3.19 36.21 -0.06
C GLN A 24 -3.10 35.02 0.90
N ILE A 25 -3.40 35.24 2.18
CA ILE A 25 -3.42 34.19 3.21
C ILE A 25 -4.52 33.17 2.91
N ALA A 26 -5.71 33.63 2.52
CA ALA A 26 -6.86 32.78 2.16
C ALA A 26 -6.52 31.88 0.96
N THR A 27 -5.95 32.43 -0.11
CA THR A 27 -5.52 31.68 -1.29
C THR A 27 -4.45 30.65 -0.95
N PHE A 28 -3.45 31.01 -0.14
CA PHE A 28 -2.36 30.11 0.24
C PHE A 28 -2.83 28.96 1.14
N CYS A 29 -3.65 29.27 2.14
CA CYS A 29 -4.17 28.28 3.09
C CYS A 29 -5.40 27.52 2.57
N GLY A 30 -6.00 27.95 1.46
CA GLY A 30 -7.25 27.38 0.94
C GLY A 30 -8.43 27.59 1.89
N LEU A 31 -8.48 28.77 2.51
CA LEU A 31 -9.56 29.21 3.41
C LEU A 31 -10.36 30.32 2.71
N HIS A 32 -11.57 30.59 3.18
CA HIS A 32 -12.29 31.77 2.73
C HIS A 32 -11.77 33.03 3.44
N GLU A 33 -11.82 34.19 2.78
CA GLU A 33 -11.35 35.47 3.36
C GLU A 33 -12.04 35.79 4.70
N LEU A 34 -13.35 35.51 4.81
CA LEU A 34 -14.12 35.64 6.06
C LEU A 34 -13.58 34.73 7.19
N GLU A 35 -13.08 33.54 6.87
CA GLU A 35 -12.47 32.68 7.89
C GLU A 35 -11.14 33.25 8.37
N VAL A 36 -10.36 33.87 7.49
CA VAL A 36 -9.11 34.55 7.85
C VAL A 36 -9.39 35.79 8.70
N SER A 37 -10.42 36.57 8.35
CA SER A 37 -10.89 37.69 9.19
C SER A 37 -11.33 37.20 10.57
N GLY A 38 -12.15 36.15 10.64
CA GLY A 38 -12.57 35.57 11.92
C GLY A 38 -11.43 34.93 12.73
N ILE A 39 -10.31 34.57 12.08
CA ILE A 39 -9.07 34.17 12.77
C ILE A 39 -8.37 35.40 13.33
N ALA A 40 -8.34 36.51 12.59
CA ALA A 40 -7.77 37.78 13.04
C ALA A 40 -8.51 38.39 14.22
N ASP A 41 -9.83 38.28 14.21
CA ASP A 41 -10.70 38.72 15.31
C ASP A 41 -10.66 37.75 16.51
N GLY A 42 -10.00 36.59 16.37
CA GLY A 42 -9.84 35.59 17.42
C GLY A 42 -11.04 34.68 17.66
N GLU A 43 -12.09 34.75 16.82
CA GLU A 43 -13.34 33.99 16.98
C GLU A 43 -13.24 32.54 16.46
N VAL A 44 -12.52 32.31 15.36
CA VAL A 44 -12.55 31.03 14.61
C VAL A 44 -11.43 30.06 15.01
N ALA A 45 -10.35 30.56 15.63
CA ALA A 45 -9.15 29.79 15.96
C ALA A 45 -8.75 29.87 17.45
N GLY A 46 -9.70 30.14 18.34
CA GLY A 46 -9.47 30.15 19.79
C GLY A 46 -8.73 28.89 20.27
N GLY A 47 -7.47 29.05 20.70
CA GLY A 47 -6.62 27.97 21.23
C GLY A 47 -5.67 27.31 20.22
N ILE A 48 -5.69 27.69 18.94
CA ILE A 48 -4.72 27.19 17.95
C ILE A 48 -3.44 28.05 18.04
N ARG A 49 -2.31 27.40 18.33
CA ARG A 49 -1.00 28.08 18.28
C ARG A 49 -0.53 28.19 16.84
N GLY A 50 -0.13 29.39 16.42
CA GLY A 50 0.48 29.64 15.13
C GLY A 50 1.71 28.76 14.91
N ILE A 51 1.83 28.17 13.73
CA ILE A 51 2.97 27.34 13.35
C ILE A 51 3.69 27.98 12.19
N ASP A 52 4.99 28.23 12.38
CA ASP A 52 5.86 28.84 11.39
C ASP A 52 5.99 27.95 10.12
N PRO A 53 5.57 28.43 8.94
CA PRO A 53 5.67 27.69 7.69
C PRO A 53 7.10 27.66 7.13
N ILE A 54 7.99 28.56 7.56
CA ILE A 54 9.42 28.58 7.17
C ILE A 54 10.15 27.44 7.86
N ILE A 55 9.93 27.25 9.16
CA ILE A 55 10.52 26.13 9.93
C ILE A 55 10.09 24.79 9.35
N ASN A 56 8.83 24.67 8.93
CA ASN A 56 8.32 23.46 8.30
C ASN A 56 8.72 23.28 6.83
N SER A 57 9.59 24.14 6.29
CA SER A 57 10.03 24.10 4.89
C SER A 57 8.87 24.15 3.88
N GLN A 58 7.76 24.80 4.24
CA GLN A 58 6.58 24.98 3.37
C GLN A 58 6.61 26.34 2.63
N LEU A 59 7.29 27.33 3.20
CA LEU A 59 7.51 28.67 2.64
C LEU A 59 8.97 29.10 2.82
N THR A 60 9.42 30.00 1.95
CA THR A 60 10.71 30.68 2.08
C THR A 60 10.51 32.13 2.52
N ALA A 61 11.41 32.65 3.35
CA ALA A 61 11.35 34.04 3.80
C ALA A 61 11.37 35.04 2.62
N ASP A 62 12.07 34.70 1.54
CA ASP A 62 12.12 35.52 0.33
C ASP A 62 10.78 35.60 -0.41
N GLU A 63 9.98 34.52 -0.34
CA GLU A 63 8.65 34.49 -1.00
C GLU A 63 7.65 35.33 -0.22
N ILE A 64 7.72 35.32 1.12
CA ILE A 64 6.92 36.20 1.98
C ILE A 64 7.23 37.65 1.65
N LYS A 65 8.51 38.06 1.64
CA LYS A 65 8.92 39.43 1.30
C LYS A 65 8.46 39.88 -0.08
N ARG A 66 8.49 38.98 -1.06
CA ARG A 66 8.01 39.25 -2.43
C ARG A 66 6.51 39.55 -2.45
N CYS A 67 5.72 38.81 -1.68
CA CYS A 67 4.28 38.97 -1.60
C CYS A 67 3.87 40.14 -0.67
N GLU A 68 4.69 40.48 0.31
CA GLU A 68 4.52 41.70 1.14
C GLU A 68 4.74 42.97 0.32
N ALA A 69 5.65 42.94 -0.67
CA ALA A 69 5.91 44.08 -1.55
C ALA A 69 4.83 44.28 -2.63
N ASN A 70 4.01 43.26 -2.90
CA ASN A 70 2.97 43.34 -3.93
C ASN A 70 1.75 42.48 -3.57
N GLU A 71 0.65 43.17 -3.27
CA GLU A 71 -0.63 42.60 -2.83
C GLU A 71 -1.34 41.76 -3.92
N GLU A 72 -0.98 41.92 -5.19
CA GLU A 72 -1.57 41.15 -6.31
C GLU A 72 -0.95 39.76 -6.48
N LEU A 73 0.17 39.48 -5.82
CA LEU A 73 0.89 38.21 -5.94
C LEU A 73 0.37 37.18 -4.94
N ASP A 74 0.18 35.94 -5.40
CA ASP A 74 -0.22 34.80 -4.55
C ASP A 74 1.00 33.97 -4.11
N LEU A 75 1.08 33.65 -2.81
CA LEU A 75 2.16 32.83 -2.25
C LEU A 75 2.17 31.42 -2.87
N GLN A 76 3.37 30.95 -3.20
CA GLN A 76 3.58 29.58 -3.69
C GLN A 76 4.20 28.70 -2.60
N LEU A 77 3.69 27.47 -2.44
CA LEU A 77 4.34 26.49 -1.56
C LEU A 77 5.72 26.11 -2.10
N TYR A 78 6.71 26.16 -1.22
CA TYR A 78 8.02 25.63 -1.50
C TYR A 78 7.99 24.10 -1.48
N LYS A 79 8.18 23.48 -2.65
CA LYS A 79 8.26 22.02 -2.77
C LYS A 79 9.72 21.60 -2.65
N ASN A 80 10.10 21.05 -1.49
CA ASN A 80 11.43 20.46 -1.35
C ASN A 80 11.53 19.16 -2.19
N PRO A 81 12.38 19.12 -3.24
CA PRO A 81 12.54 17.93 -4.08
C PRO A 81 13.07 16.71 -3.31
N ALA A 82 13.73 16.92 -2.16
CA ALA A 82 14.21 15.84 -1.30
C ALA A 82 13.08 15.13 -0.52
N ALA A 83 11.91 15.77 -0.33
CA ALA A 83 10.78 15.19 0.41
C ALA A 83 10.01 14.12 -0.38
N VAL A 84 10.24 14.01 -1.70
CA VAL A 84 9.57 13.03 -2.58
C VAL A 84 10.20 11.62 -2.45
N GLY A 85 11.24 11.45 -1.63
CA GLY A 85 12.14 10.29 -1.68
C GLY A 85 11.92 9.16 -0.68
N GLU A 86 11.22 9.35 0.45
CA GLU A 86 11.09 8.27 1.44
C GLU A 86 9.99 7.28 1.06
N LYS A 87 10.29 6.42 0.08
CA LYS A 87 9.62 5.13 -0.04
C LYS A 87 9.85 4.39 1.27
N LYS A 88 8.85 4.42 2.16
CA LYS A 88 8.84 3.64 3.42
C LYS A 88 9.48 2.29 3.16
N SER A 89 10.64 2.05 3.75
CA SER A 89 11.29 0.75 3.67
C SER A 89 10.29 -0.25 4.24
N ARG A 90 9.75 -1.13 3.38
CA ARG A 90 8.90 -2.24 3.82
C ARG A 90 9.82 -3.23 4.55
N GLY A 91 10.08 -2.93 5.81
CA GLY A 91 10.70 -3.85 6.75
C GLY A 91 9.82 -5.09 6.95
N PRO A 92 10.37 -6.17 7.52
CA PRO A 92 9.62 -7.37 7.82
C PRO A 92 8.37 -7.03 8.63
N LYS A 93 7.18 -7.45 8.16
CA LYS A 93 5.93 -7.23 8.88
C LYS A 93 5.99 -7.95 10.23
N TYR A 94 5.68 -7.25 11.31
CA TYR A 94 5.58 -7.86 12.62
C TYR A 94 4.50 -8.95 12.61
N THR A 95 4.87 -10.17 12.99
CA THR A 95 3.92 -11.27 13.15
C THR A 95 3.59 -11.43 14.64
N PRO A 96 2.30 -11.35 15.03
CA PRO A 96 1.89 -11.48 16.43
C PRO A 96 2.26 -12.88 16.97
N LEU A 97 2.51 -12.97 18.28
CA LEU A 97 3.01 -14.19 18.94
C LEU A 97 2.15 -15.43 18.63
N SER A 98 0.82 -15.27 18.63
CA SER A 98 -0.14 -16.34 18.33
C SER A 98 0.07 -16.96 16.94
N LYS A 99 0.54 -16.17 15.97
CA LYS A 99 0.78 -16.60 14.58
C LYS A 99 2.23 -16.98 14.31
N ARG A 100 3.11 -16.96 15.31
CA ARG A 100 4.53 -17.35 15.13
C ARG A 100 4.69 -18.86 15.01
N GLN A 101 3.83 -19.64 15.65
CA GLN A 101 3.82 -21.11 15.57
C GLN A 101 3.42 -21.60 14.17
N ASP A 102 2.70 -20.78 13.40
CA ASP A 102 2.27 -21.09 12.03
C ASP A 102 3.38 -20.84 10.99
N LYS A 103 4.45 -20.09 11.35
CA LYS A 103 5.52 -19.74 10.41
C LYS A 103 6.27 -20.96 9.87
N PRO A 104 6.68 -21.95 10.68
CA PRO A 104 7.32 -23.16 10.17
C PRO A 104 6.44 -23.88 9.14
N ALA A 105 5.12 -23.94 9.36
CA ALA A 105 4.18 -24.64 8.47
C ALA A 105 4.10 -23.97 7.10
N ALA A 106 4.06 -22.64 7.09
CA ALA A 106 4.14 -21.82 5.88
C ALA A 106 5.47 -21.97 5.13
N ILE A 107 6.60 -21.99 5.84
CA ILE A 107 7.93 -22.19 5.23
C ILE A 107 8.00 -23.58 4.59
N ALA A 108 7.52 -24.61 5.28
CA ALA A 108 7.51 -25.97 4.76
C ALA A 108 6.67 -26.10 3.50
N TRP A 109 5.53 -25.38 3.41
CA TRP A 109 4.72 -25.31 2.20
C TRP A 109 5.46 -24.65 1.04
N LEU A 110 6.08 -23.48 1.27
CA LEU A 110 6.85 -22.78 0.23
C LEU A 110 8.01 -23.62 -0.28
N VAL A 111 8.76 -24.28 0.61
CA VAL A 111 9.89 -25.14 0.22
C VAL A 111 9.42 -26.37 -0.55
N LYS A 112 8.25 -26.93 -0.20
CA LYS A 112 7.70 -28.14 -0.84
C LYS A 112 7.11 -27.86 -2.22
N PHE A 113 6.30 -26.80 -2.36
CA PHE A 113 5.55 -26.51 -3.59
C PHE A 113 6.24 -25.49 -4.49
N HIS A 114 7.12 -24.65 -3.94
CA HIS A 114 7.85 -23.62 -4.68
C HIS A 114 9.36 -23.64 -4.34
N PRO A 115 10.09 -24.71 -4.69
CA PRO A 115 11.51 -24.84 -4.40
C PRO A 115 12.37 -23.75 -5.07
N GLU A 116 11.86 -23.14 -6.15
CA GLU A 116 12.44 -22.02 -6.90
C GLU A 116 12.58 -20.73 -6.05
N ILE A 117 11.80 -20.59 -4.96
CA ILE A 117 11.83 -19.38 -4.13
C ILE A 117 13.12 -19.35 -3.30
N THR A 118 13.83 -18.22 -3.37
CA THR A 118 15.04 -17.96 -2.59
C THR A 118 14.75 -17.68 -1.12
N ASP A 119 15.68 -18.02 -0.22
CA ASP A 119 15.52 -17.79 1.22
C ASP A 119 15.36 -16.30 1.57
N GLY A 120 15.93 -15.41 0.75
CA GLY A 120 15.74 -13.96 0.88
C GLY A 120 14.29 -13.53 0.62
N GLN A 121 13.64 -14.13 -0.40
CA GLN A 121 12.23 -13.87 -0.70
C GLN A 121 11.33 -14.45 0.40
N ILE A 122 11.59 -15.67 0.89
CA ILE A 122 10.82 -16.28 1.99
C ILE A 122 10.93 -15.43 3.26
N SER A 123 12.14 -14.98 3.61
CA SER A 123 12.38 -14.14 4.80
C SER A 123 11.58 -12.83 4.72
N ARG A 124 11.51 -12.20 3.54
CA ARG A 124 10.74 -10.97 3.32
C ARG A 124 9.22 -11.19 3.31
N LEU A 125 8.76 -12.32 2.77
CA LEU A 125 7.34 -12.64 2.63
C LEU A 125 6.70 -13.00 3.97
N ILE A 126 7.35 -13.88 4.76
CA ILE A 126 6.80 -14.39 6.03
C ILE A 126 7.28 -13.58 7.24
N GLY A 127 8.41 -12.87 7.12
CA GLY A 127 9.05 -12.19 8.26
C GLY A 127 9.70 -13.18 9.23
N THR A 128 10.52 -14.09 8.69
CA THR A 128 11.28 -15.09 9.45
C THR A 128 12.78 -14.92 9.23
N THR A 129 13.60 -15.58 10.06
CA THR A 129 15.07 -15.56 9.90
C THR A 129 15.52 -16.61 8.88
N LYS A 130 16.66 -16.35 8.21
CA LYS A 130 17.28 -17.30 7.28
C LYS A 130 17.66 -18.62 7.96
N ASN A 131 18.05 -18.58 9.25
CA ASN A 131 18.38 -19.78 10.02
C ASN A 131 17.17 -20.70 10.17
N THR A 132 15.99 -20.13 10.45
CA THR A 132 14.74 -20.92 10.55
C THR A 132 14.39 -21.55 9.19
N ILE A 133 14.57 -20.83 8.08
CA ILE A 133 14.31 -21.36 6.73
C ILE A 133 15.24 -22.54 6.43
N LYS A 134 16.54 -22.37 6.70
CA LYS A 134 17.55 -23.42 6.52
C LYS A 134 17.23 -24.67 7.37
N ALA A 135 16.85 -24.49 8.64
CA ALA A 135 16.48 -25.59 9.51
C ALA A 135 15.27 -26.40 9.00
N ILE A 136 14.32 -25.74 8.34
CA ILE A 136 13.16 -26.43 7.72
C ILE A 136 13.58 -27.16 6.44
N ARG A 137 14.43 -26.54 5.59
CA ARG A 137 14.98 -27.21 4.38
C ARG A 137 15.80 -28.45 4.72
N GLU A 138 16.63 -28.34 5.75
CA GLU A 138 17.50 -29.42 6.23
C GLU A 138 16.78 -30.42 7.16
N ARG A 139 15.49 -30.19 7.45
CA ARG A 139 14.70 -30.99 8.39
C ARG A 139 15.30 -31.10 9.80
N THR A 140 16.05 -30.10 10.24
CA THR A 140 16.67 -30.01 11.57
C THR A 140 15.86 -29.19 12.57
N HIS A 141 14.70 -28.66 12.16
CA HIS A 141 13.79 -27.97 13.07
C HIS A 141 13.21 -28.93 14.12
N TRP A 142 13.22 -28.53 15.39
CA TRP A 142 12.78 -29.35 16.53
C TRP A 142 11.38 -29.96 16.36
N ASN A 143 10.47 -29.26 15.67
CA ASN A 143 9.10 -29.69 15.43
C ASN A 143 8.82 -30.16 13.98
N ILE A 144 9.82 -30.69 13.27
CA ILE A 144 9.66 -31.05 11.86
C ILE A 144 8.66 -32.21 11.65
N ASN A 145 8.60 -33.16 12.60
CA ASN A 145 7.78 -34.37 12.48
C ASN A 145 6.27 -34.10 12.64
N SER A 146 5.90 -33.09 13.42
CA SER A 146 4.49 -32.70 13.64
C SER A 146 4.01 -31.65 12.65
N LEU A 147 4.87 -31.20 11.74
CA LEU A 147 4.61 -30.04 10.91
C LEU A 147 3.78 -30.40 9.68
N THR A 148 2.63 -29.75 9.52
CA THR A 148 1.80 -29.85 8.32
C THR A 148 2.07 -28.67 7.37
N PRO A 149 2.58 -28.92 6.15
CA PRO A 149 2.79 -27.85 5.17
C PRO A 149 1.44 -27.21 4.81
N THR A 150 1.27 -25.93 5.17
CA THR A 150 0.03 -25.17 4.97
C THR A 150 0.32 -23.85 4.26
N ASP A 151 -0.57 -23.44 3.36
CA ASP A 151 -0.40 -22.23 2.55
C ASP A 151 -0.28 -20.96 3.44
N PRO A 152 0.76 -20.11 3.25
CA PRO A 152 0.94 -18.87 4.00
C PRO A 152 -0.21 -17.86 3.85
N VAL A 153 -0.97 -17.89 2.76
CA VAL A 153 -2.12 -17.00 2.53
C VAL A 153 -3.29 -17.43 3.40
N ILE A 154 -3.57 -18.75 3.47
CA ILE A 154 -4.61 -19.32 4.33
C ILE A 154 -4.31 -19.05 5.81
N LEU A 155 -3.03 -19.14 6.20
CA LEU A 155 -2.58 -18.83 7.55
C LEU A 155 -2.64 -17.33 7.90
N GLY A 156 -2.84 -16.47 6.90
CA GLY A 156 -2.89 -15.01 7.05
C GLY A 156 -1.51 -14.36 7.21
N LEU A 157 -0.43 -15.04 6.81
CA LEU A 157 0.94 -14.55 6.93
C LEU A 157 1.35 -13.64 5.76
N CYS A 158 0.81 -13.89 4.56
CA CYS A 158 1.00 -13.04 3.40
C CYS A 158 -0.33 -12.81 2.65
N LYS A 159 -0.38 -11.77 1.81
CA LYS A 159 -1.51 -11.56 0.90
C LYS A 159 -1.28 -12.33 -0.41
N GLN A 160 -2.35 -12.75 -1.07
CA GLN A 160 -2.28 -13.40 -2.38
C GLN A 160 -1.44 -12.60 -3.40
N VAL A 161 -1.64 -11.29 -3.44
CA VAL A 161 -0.90 -10.37 -4.33
C VAL A 161 0.61 -10.37 -4.03
N GLU A 162 1.00 -10.53 -2.77
CA GLU A 162 2.41 -10.55 -2.37
C GLU A 162 3.07 -11.89 -2.72
N LEU A 163 2.36 -13.01 -2.56
CA LEU A 163 2.83 -14.32 -3.00
C LEU A 163 3.00 -14.34 -4.52
N GLN A 164 1.98 -13.90 -5.27
CA GLN A 164 2.02 -13.86 -6.73
C GLN A 164 3.17 -12.96 -7.24
N ALA A 165 3.37 -11.79 -6.64
CA ALA A 165 4.47 -10.91 -7.02
C ALA A 165 5.88 -11.49 -6.78
N VAL A 166 6.03 -12.46 -5.86
CA VAL A 166 7.27 -13.22 -5.69
C VAL A 166 7.39 -14.28 -6.78
N LEU A 167 6.28 -14.97 -7.10
CA LEU A 167 6.24 -15.98 -8.16
C LEU A 167 6.53 -15.40 -9.55
N ASP A 168 5.92 -14.26 -9.89
CA ASP A 168 6.07 -13.61 -11.21
C ASP A 168 7.49 -13.10 -11.48
N LYS A 169 8.25 -12.79 -10.42
CA LYS A 169 9.64 -12.31 -10.53
C LYS A 169 10.64 -13.44 -10.72
N MET A 170 10.20 -14.69 -10.66
CA MET A 170 11.08 -15.83 -10.88
C MET A 170 11.23 -16.10 -12.38
N PRO A 171 12.45 -16.38 -12.87
CA PRO A 171 12.61 -16.88 -14.22
C PRO A 171 11.82 -18.19 -14.33
N LYS A 172 10.89 -18.29 -15.27
CA LYS A 172 10.20 -19.54 -15.59
C LYS A 172 11.25 -20.53 -16.08
N LYS A 173 11.81 -21.33 -15.18
CA LYS A 173 12.47 -22.56 -15.58
C LYS A 173 11.37 -23.53 -15.95
N GLU A 174 11.40 -24.04 -17.18
CA GLU A 174 10.47 -25.06 -17.65
C GLU A 174 10.54 -26.27 -16.69
N SER A 175 9.62 -26.32 -15.75
CA SER A 175 9.22 -27.53 -15.04
C SER A 175 7.84 -27.93 -15.54
N SER A 176 7.76 -28.20 -16.85
CA SER A 176 6.90 -29.27 -17.32
C SER A 176 7.36 -30.57 -16.65
N GLU A 177 6.44 -31.41 -16.20
CA GLU A 177 6.65 -32.66 -15.44
C GLU A 177 6.58 -32.51 -13.91
N LEU A 178 5.36 -32.39 -13.37
CA LEU A 178 4.99 -32.98 -12.06
C LEU A 178 3.48 -32.92 -11.74
N LEU A 179 2.63 -32.39 -12.63
CA LEU A 179 1.17 -32.50 -12.54
C LEU A 179 0.65 -33.40 -13.66
N GLY A 180 0.94 -34.70 -13.54
CA GLY A 180 0.48 -35.72 -14.47
C GLY A 180 0.43 -37.08 -13.80
N ASN A 181 -0.46 -37.26 -12.81
CA ASN A 181 -1.32 -38.44 -12.69
C ASN A 181 -2.29 -38.31 -11.50
N SER A 182 -3.50 -37.80 -11.76
CA SER A 182 -4.69 -38.16 -11.00
C SER A 182 -5.89 -38.02 -11.93
N GLY A 183 -6.05 -38.99 -12.83
CA GLY A 183 -7.23 -39.12 -13.67
C GLY A 183 -8.45 -39.39 -12.80
N SER A 184 -9.38 -38.45 -12.77
CA SER A 184 -10.78 -38.72 -12.51
C SER A 184 -11.54 -38.37 -13.79
N GLU A 185 -11.86 -39.40 -14.58
CA GLU A 185 -12.83 -39.32 -15.66
C GLU A 185 -14.19 -38.92 -15.09
N THR A 186 -14.62 -37.70 -15.37
CA THR A 186 -16.02 -37.40 -15.67
C THR A 186 -16.03 -36.39 -16.79
N ASP A 187 -16.24 -36.89 -18.00
CA ASP A 187 -16.43 -36.12 -19.21
C ASP A 187 -17.81 -35.45 -19.15
N ILE A 188 -17.85 -34.19 -18.69
CA ILE A 188 -19.04 -33.35 -18.82
C ILE A 188 -18.82 -32.49 -20.06
N GLY A 189 -19.28 -33.00 -21.20
CA GLY A 189 -19.30 -32.27 -22.46
C GLY A 189 -20.15 -31.01 -22.33
N VAL A 190 -19.50 -29.85 -22.31
CA VAL A 190 -20.18 -28.55 -22.34
C VAL A 190 -20.56 -28.26 -23.79
N MET A 191 -21.81 -28.54 -24.15
CA MET A 191 -22.38 -28.16 -25.44
C MET A 191 -23.01 -26.76 -25.34
N GLU A 192 -22.65 -25.88 -26.29
CA GLU A 192 -23.05 -24.47 -26.33
C GLU A 192 -24.58 -24.28 -26.45
N PRO A 193 -25.22 -23.32 -25.72
CA PRO A 193 -26.68 -23.27 -25.57
C PRO A 193 -27.49 -22.68 -26.74
N SER A 194 -26.93 -22.50 -27.94
CA SER A 194 -27.55 -21.67 -28.99
C SER A 194 -28.25 -22.43 -30.13
N GLN A 195 -28.43 -23.75 -30.05
CA GLN A 195 -29.10 -24.53 -31.11
C GLN A 195 -30.31 -25.38 -30.67
N SER A 196 -30.89 -25.14 -29.49
CA SER A 196 -32.02 -25.94 -28.99
C SER A 196 -33.42 -25.34 -29.21
N LEU A 197 -33.56 -24.25 -29.99
CA LEU A 197 -34.83 -23.51 -30.11
C LEU A 197 -35.62 -23.70 -31.41
N PHE A 198 -35.19 -24.55 -32.34
CA PHE A 198 -35.98 -24.82 -33.55
C PHE A 198 -35.90 -26.28 -34.00
N SER A 199 -36.66 -27.15 -33.34
CA SER A 199 -37.22 -28.34 -34.00
C SER A 199 -38.39 -28.90 -33.18
N GLU A 200 -39.53 -28.20 -33.20
CA GLU A 200 -40.83 -28.84 -32.96
C GLU A 200 -41.42 -29.29 -34.30
N ASN A 201 -41.59 -30.61 -34.40
CA ASN A 201 -42.69 -31.34 -35.05
C ASN A 201 -43.12 -31.01 -36.49
N THR A 202 -42.71 -31.87 -37.41
CA THR A 202 -43.55 -32.46 -38.50
C THR A 202 -42.67 -33.54 -39.15
N ASN A 203 -42.99 -34.83 -39.23
CA ASN A 203 -44.25 -35.49 -39.57
C ASN A 203 -44.26 -36.92 -38.99
N GLN A 204 -45.37 -37.31 -38.37
CA GLN A 204 -45.85 -38.68 -38.37
C GLN A 204 -46.92 -38.80 -39.45
N GLU A 205 -46.98 -40.01 -40.03
CA GLU A 205 -48.02 -40.61 -40.88
C GLU A 205 -47.79 -40.60 -42.41
N ASN A 206 -47.40 -41.82 -42.85
CA ASN A 206 -47.60 -42.51 -44.13
C ASN A 206 -47.04 -41.92 -45.43
#